data_AF-A0A7W1KLU6-F1
#
_entry.id   AF-A0A7W1KLU6-F1
#
_cell.length_a   1.000
_cell.length_b   1.000
_cell.length_c   1.000
_cell.angle_alpha   90.00
_cell.angle_beta   90.00
_cell.angle_gamma   90.00
#
_symmetry.space_group_name_H-M   'P 1'
#
loop_
_entity.id
_entity.type
_entity.pdbx_description
1 polymer ?
#
loop_
_entity_poly.entity_id
_entity_poly.type
_entity_poly.pdbx_seq_one_letter_code
_entity_poly.pdbx_strand_id
1 'polypeptide(L)'
;MLLALTNNGCGGDDDSATGPDLEPSTQFQTIELPAGYTIERVVAGLTFPTAIAWDDQGTLYVSEAGGGFVEEPFPSRILRVAGGQATELVNLEARGVQDAVAGMVFHNGAFLITHRDADRSGAVSRIGLDGSVTKLLTGFLDSQSEHQLNDIRVGPDGLLYLTNGPAANSGVVGLDLAPFISRSPGVRTTPCQDIVLTGRNYETPDFRTPGPTDLVRTGAYMPFGTPSTAGQVIPGTNKCGGAIFQFDPNNAEGTLRVFAHGFRNVLGIVWNSRGEMFAAVNGYDVRGSRPVNDEFDATYRVREGAWYGVPDYSAALEPLTEAKFNPPDALQASVFIGDAMQPKALGFVIDQAASGLAVPDQTLVVGLHEVNSSPSLLDVAPASWGAFADQLFVAEWGDLAPGTTPLRDGPAGFQVVRLTAGSTAPLPFLKNVSDGPASRQGAAGMGIERPYAVRFGPDGAM
;
A
#
# COMPACT_ATOMS: atom_id res chain seq x y z
N MET A 1 -4.78 2.69 18.20
CA MET A 1 -5.42 1.72 19.13
C MET A 1 -5.80 0.49 18.34
N LEU A 2 -6.08 -0.64 19.00
CA LEU A 2 -6.66 -1.84 18.38
C LEU A 2 -8.12 -1.97 18.83
N LEU A 3 -9.00 -2.19 17.86
CA LEU A 3 -10.43 -2.39 18.06
C LEU A 3 -10.76 -3.85 17.68
N ALA A 4 -11.76 -4.44 18.32
CA ALA A 4 -12.33 -5.72 17.93
C ALA A 4 -13.81 -5.55 17.61
N LEU A 5 -14.26 -6.21 16.56
CA LEU A 5 -15.63 -6.19 16.06
C LEU A 5 -16.21 -7.60 16.04
N THR A 6 -17.33 -7.79 16.76
CA THR A 6 -17.98 -9.09 16.96
C THR A 6 -19.41 -9.07 16.44
N ASN A 7 -19.86 -10.18 15.84
CA ASN A 7 -21.24 -10.39 15.45
C ASN A 7 -22.02 -10.98 16.65
N ASN A 8 -23.09 -10.32 17.08
CA ASN A 8 -23.90 -10.77 18.22
C ASN A 8 -24.93 -11.85 17.85
N GLY A 9 -24.93 -12.35 16.61
CA GLY A 9 -25.80 -13.43 16.14
C GLY A 9 -27.28 -13.07 15.98
N CYS A 10 -27.61 -11.78 16.12
CA CYS A 10 -28.99 -11.25 16.04
C CYS A 10 -29.13 -10.09 15.03
N GLY A 11 -28.06 -9.77 14.28
CA GLY A 11 -28.08 -8.72 13.25
C GLY A 11 -28.81 -9.18 11.98
N GLY A 12 -29.53 -8.28 11.33
CA GLY A 12 -30.05 -8.52 10.00
C GLY A 12 -28.86 -8.60 9.04
N ASP A 13 -28.58 -9.80 8.54
CA ASP A 13 -27.62 -10.05 7.47
C ASP A 13 -28.14 -9.42 6.17
N ASP A 14 -28.05 -8.09 6.03
CA ASP A 14 -28.39 -7.41 4.78
C ASP A 14 -27.16 -7.34 3.87
N ASP A 15 -27.03 -8.35 3.01
CA ASP A 15 -26.08 -8.36 1.90
C ASP A 15 -26.64 -7.66 0.65
N SER A 16 -27.54 -6.68 0.82
CA SER A 16 -28.04 -5.88 -0.28
C SER A 16 -26.91 -5.15 -1.00
N ALA A 17 -27.16 -4.86 -2.29
CA ALA A 17 -26.25 -4.11 -3.15
C ALA A 17 -25.97 -2.67 -2.65
N THR A 18 -26.78 -2.15 -1.73
CA THR A 18 -26.64 -0.81 -1.14
C THR A 18 -25.86 -0.80 0.17
N GLY A 19 -25.55 -1.96 0.74
CA GLY A 19 -24.93 -2.04 2.07
C GLY A 19 -25.97 -2.10 3.19
N PRO A 20 -25.60 -2.59 4.38
CA PRO A 20 -26.45 -2.49 5.56
C PRO A 20 -26.56 -1.04 6.01
N ASP A 21 -27.69 -0.68 6.64
CA ASP A 21 -27.80 0.57 7.39
C ASP A 21 -26.78 0.58 8.53
N LEU A 22 -26.00 1.66 8.65
CA LEU A 22 -25.04 1.85 9.72
C LEU A 22 -25.65 2.72 10.82
N GLU A 23 -25.45 2.30 12.07
CA GLU A 23 -25.99 2.97 13.25
C GLU A 23 -24.85 3.29 14.23
N PRO A 24 -24.93 4.39 15.00
CA PRO A 24 -23.95 4.70 16.01
C PRO A 24 -23.74 3.57 17.03
N SER A 25 -22.49 3.20 17.26
CA SER A 25 -22.09 2.21 18.27
C SER A 25 -22.52 2.65 19.66
N THR A 26 -23.06 1.71 20.44
CA THR A 26 -23.36 1.93 21.86
C THR A 26 -22.12 2.26 22.69
N GLN A 27 -20.94 1.71 22.34
CA GLN A 27 -19.68 1.94 23.06
C GLN A 27 -18.91 3.17 22.55
N PHE A 28 -18.97 3.43 21.25
CA PHE A 28 -18.27 4.52 20.59
C PHE A 28 -19.25 5.31 19.72
N GLN A 29 -19.99 6.25 20.30
CA GLN A 29 -21.05 7.00 19.59
C GLN A 29 -20.56 7.79 18.36
N THR A 30 -19.25 7.93 18.16
CA THR A 30 -18.69 8.56 16.95
C THR A 30 -18.47 7.57 15.81
N ILE A 31 -18.55 6.26 16.06
CA ILE A 31 -18.37 5.18 15.09
C ILE A 31 -19.74 4.62 14.73
N GLU A 32 -20.01 4.47 13.44
CA GLU A 32 -21.18 3.77 12.91
C GLU A 32 -20.76 2.40 12.35
N LEU A 33 -21.61 1.40 12.56
CA LEU A 33 -21.44 0.02 12.12
C LEU A 33 -22.82 -0.65 11.93
N PRO A 34 -22.92 -1.81 11.27
CA PRO A 34 -24.20 -2.43 11.00
C PRO A 34 -24.89 -2.90 12.28
N ALA A 35 -26.22 -2.90 12.26
CA ALA A 35 -27.01 -3.45 13.34
C ALA A 35 -26.63 -4.91 13.64
N GLY A 36 -26.50 -5.25 14.93
CA GLY A 36 -26.12 -6.59 15.40
C GLY A 36 -24.61 -6.81 15.56
N TYR A 37 -23.79 -5.85 15.16
CA TYR A 37 -22.35 -5.86 15.44
C TYR A 37 -22.01 -4.98 16.65
N THR A 38 -20.97 -5.36 17.38
CA THR A 38 -20.43 -4.59 18.51
C THR A 38 -18.95 -4.35 18.35
N ILE A 39 -18.52 -3.13 18.60
CA ILE A 39 -17.12 -2.72 18.57
C ILE A 39 -16.63 -2.41 19.98
N GLU A 40 -15.48 -2.96 20.34
CA GLU A 40 -14.79 -2.71 21.60
C GLU A 40 -13.32 -2.36 21.39
N ARG A 41 -12.71 -1.70 22.38
CA ARG A 41 -11.28 -1.43 22.36
C ARG A 41 -10.51 -2.52 23.07
N VAL A 42 -9.72 -3.27 22.30
CA VAL A 42 -8.83 -4.31 22.82
C VAL A 42 -7.65 -3.71 23.54
N VAL A 43 -6.96 -2.72 22.93
CA VAL A 43 -5.82 -2.04 23.55
C VAL A 43 -5.64 -0.62 23.00
N ALA A 44 -5.14 0.29 23.84
CA ALA A 44 -4.86 1.68 23.50
C ALA A 44 -3.36 2.01 23.69
N GLY A 45 -2.95 3.23 23.34
CA GLY A 45 -1.58 3.71 23.59
C GLY A 45 -0.52 3.16 22.64
N LEU A 46 -0.94 2.55 21.53
CA LEU A 46 -0.05 2.12 20.45
C LEU A 46 0.47 3.32 19.64
N THR A 47 1.69 3.22 19.14
CA THR A 47 2.43 4.22 18.37
C THR A 47 2.73 3.64 16.99
N PHE A 48 2.14 4.20 15.93
CA PHE A 48 2.25 3.67 14.56
C PHE A 48 2.03 2.15 14.42
N PRO A 49 0.90 1.59 14.89
CA PRO A 49 0.61 0.18 14.68
C PRO A 49 0.39 -0.12 13.20
N THR A 50 1.10 -1.11 12.66
CA THR A 50 1.09 -1.43 11.21
C THR A 50 0.65 -2.85 10.88
N ALA A 51 0.85 -3.82 11.77
CA ALA A 51 0.43 -5.19 11.51
C ALA A 51 -0.03 -5.90 12.78
N ILE A 52 -0.86 -6.91 12.56
CA ILE A 52 -1.47 -7.77 13.57
C ILE A 52 -1.22 -9.21 13.15
N ALA A 53 -0.81 -10.06 14.09
CA ALA A 53 -0.63 -11.49 13.88
C ALA A 53 -1.04 -12.29 15.13
N TRP A 54 -1.41 -13.56 14.91
CA TRP A 54 -1.63 -14.53 15.98
C TRP A 54 -0.58 -15.64 15.90
N ASP A 55 -0.11 -16.13 17.04
CA ASP A 55 0.66 -17.38 17.08
C ASP A 55 -0.25 -18.62 16.98
N ASP A 56 0.37 -19.79 16.94
CA ASP A 56 -0.32 -21.09 16.84
C ASP A 56 -1.21 -21.39 18.08
N GLN A 57 -1.03 -20.65 19.18
CA GLN A 57 -1.84 -20.75 20.40
C GLN A 57 -2.96 -19.70 20.46
N GLY A 58 -3.08 -18.85 19.45
CA GLY A 58 -4.04 -17.75 19.41
C GLY A 58 -3.63 -16.52 20.24
N THR A 59 -2.37 -16.41 20.64
CA THR A 59 -1.85 -15.18 21.27
C THR A 59 -1.76 -14.08 20.23
N LEU A 60 -2.32 -12.92 20.55
CA LEU A 60 -2.33 -11.73 19.70
C LEU A 60 -1.05 -10.90 19.84
N TYR A 61 -0.51 -10.46 18.70
CA TYR A 61 0.64 -9.57 18.60
C TYR A 61 0.37 -8.40 17.66
N VAL A 62 1.01 -7.27 17.96
CA VAL A 62 0.97 -6.04 17.15
C VAL A 62 2.38 -5.54 16.90
N SER A 63 2.68 -5.10 15.67
CA SER A 63 3.91 -4.38 15.37
C SER A 63 3.71 -2.87 15.42
N GLU A 64 4.68 -2.17 15.99
CA GLU A 64 4.83 -0.72 15.88
C GLU A 64 5.98 -0.41 14.91
N ALA A 65 5.72 0.48 13.95
CA ALA A 65 6.59 0.67 12.80
C ALA A 65 7.98 1.24 13.15
N GLY A 66 8.05 2.07 14.19
CA GLY A 66 9.21 2.89 14.51
C GLY A 66 9.27 4.22 13.76
N GLY A 67 8.33 4.51 12.86
CA GLY A 67 8.30 5.74 12.09
C GLY A 67 7.37 5.66 10.88
N GLY A 68 7.28 6.76 10.14
CA GLY A 68 6.47 6.89 8.92
C GLY A 68 7.32 7.18 7.68
N PHE A 69 6.85 8.09 6.83
CA PHE A 69 7.53 8.47 5.57
C PHE A 69 8.88 9.17 5.77
N VAL A 70 9.04 9.85 6.90
CA VAL A 70 10.30 10.45 7.34
C VAL A 70 10.74 9.77 8.63
N GLU A 71 12.05 9.74 8.87
CA GLU A 71 12.61 9.21 10.11
C GLU A 71 12.02 9.98 11.29
N GLU A 72 11.25 9.27 12.11
CA GLU A 72 10.68 9.78 13.35
C GLU A 72 11.23 8.93 14.49
N PRO A 73 11.63 9.51 15.63
CA PRO A 73 12.32 8.78 16.70
C PRO A 73 11.31 8.00 17.59
N PHE A 74 10.46 7.19 16.97
CA PHE A 74 9.50 6.34 17.66
C PHE A 74 10.01 4.91 17.75
N PRO A 75 9.64 4.16 18.80
CA PRO A 75 10.17 2.82 19.00
C PRO A 75 9.61 1.85 17.95
N SER A 76 10.49 1.07 17.32
CA SER A 76 10.11 -0.08 16.48
C SER A 76 10.06 -1.36 17.31
N ARG A 77 8.90 -2.02 17.39
CA ARG A 77 8.65 -3.09 18.38
C ARG A 77 7.64 -4.13 17.92
N ILE A 78 7.74 -5.33 18.49
CA ILE A 78 6.66 -6.32 18.52
C ILE A 78 6.11 -6.37 19.95
N LEU A 79 4.80 -6.15 20.06
CA LEU A 79 4.08 -6.14 21.33
C LEU A 79 3.18 -7.37 21.42
N ARG A 80 3.16 -8.03 22.58
CA ARG A 80 2.15 -9.02 22.93
C ARG A 80 0.92 -8.31 23.50
N VAL A 81 -0.27 -8.68 23.05
CA VAL A 81 -1.53 -8.13 23.56
C VAL A 81 -2.26 -9.18 24.40
N ALA A 82 -2.50 -8.87 25.67
CA ALA A 82 -3.25 -9.75 26.58
C ALA A 82 -3.91 -8.93 27.69
N GLY A 83 -5.15 -9.29 28.07
CA GLY A 83 -5.85 -8.66 29.21
C GLY A 83 -6.01 -7.15 29.09
N GLY A 84 -6.19 -6.63 27.88
CA GLY A 84 -6.31 -5.19 27.62
C GLY A 84 -4.99 -4.42 27.62
N GLN A 85 -3.85 -5.10 27.72
CA GLN A 85 -2.52 -4.49 27.78
C GLN A 85 -1.65 -4.94 26.61
N ALA A 86 -0.82 -4.03 26.11
CA ALA A 86 0.25 -4.34 25.17
C ALA A 86 1.58 -4.29 25.91
N THR A 87 2.33 -5.39 25.90
CA THR A 87 3.65 -5.50 26.52
C THR A 87 4.71 -5.76 25.46
N GLU A 88 5.84 -5.05 25.57
CA GLU A 88 6.96 -5.23 24.65
C GLU A 88 7.50 -6.66 24.76
N LEU A 89 7.46 -7.39 23.63
CA LEU A 89 8.08 -8.71 23.50
C LEU A 89 9.47 -8.56 22.91
N VAL A 90 9.59 -7.84 21.79
CA VAL A 90 10.85 -7.61 21.09
C VAL A 90 11.00 -6.13 20.78
N ASN A 91 12.10 -5.53 21.26
CA ASN A 91 12.57 -4.22 20.82
C ASN A 91 13.34 -4.40 19.50
N LEU A 92 12.74 -4.07 18.36
CA LEU A 92 13.32 -4.36 17.04
C LEU A 92 14.55 -3.50 16.76
N GLU A 93 14.49 -2.22 17.15
CA GLU A 93 15.59 -1.27 17.00
C GLU A 93 16.85 -1.74 17.75
N ALA A 94 16.71 -2.16 19.01
CA ALA A 94 17.82 -2.70 19.81
C ALA A 94 18.42 -4.00 19.24
N ARG A 95 17.73 -4.63 18.27
CA ARG A 95 18.18 -5.83 17.53
C ARG A 95 18.70 -5.50 16.13
N GLY A 96 18.83 -4.22 15.78
CA GLY A 96 19.39 -3.75 14.51
C GLY A 96 18.42 -3.75 13.34
N VAL A 97 17.12 -3.97 13.59
CA VAL A 97 16.07 -3.83 12.57
C VAL A 97 15.78 -2.35 12.39
N GLN A 98 15.84 -1.86 11.15
CA GLN A 98 15.55 -0.46 10.82
C GLN A 98 14.06 -0.27 10.56
N ASP A 99 13.54 0.89 10.93
CA ASP A 99 12.21 1.35 10.57
C ASP A 99 12.08 1.55 9.04
N ALA A 100 10.89 1.58 8.46
CA ALA A 100 9.60 1.34 9.10
C ALA A 100 9.16 -0.12 8.88
N VAL A 101 8.70 -0.76 9.96
CA VAL A 101 8.12 -2.11 9.93
C VAL A 101 6.67 -2.00 9.47
N ALA A 102 6.34 -2.64 8.34
CA ALA A 102 5.02 -2.48 7.70
C ALA A 102 4.16 -3.74 7.80
N GLY A 103 4.72 -4.90 7.44
CA GLY A 103 4.06 -6.19 7.43
C GLY A 103 4.62 -7.12 8.48
N MET A 104 3.76 -7.97 9.03
CA MET A 104 4.12 -9.01 9.99
C MET A 104 3.19 -10.22 9.83
N VAL A 105 3.78 -11.42 9.78
CA VAL A 105 3.05 -12.70 9.87
C VAL A 105 3.77 -13.65 10.82
N PHE A 106 3.04 -14.43 11.60
CA PHE A 106 3.61 -15.51 12.41
C PHE A 106 3.65 -16.80 11.59
N HIS A 107 4.81 -17.46 11.55
CA HIS A 107 4.99 -18.69 10.80
C HIS A 107 6.12 -19.52 11.41
N ASN A 108 5.87 -20.81 11.66
CA ASN A 108 6.85 -21.76 12.20
C ASN A 108 7.59 -21.24 13.45
N GLY A 109 6.83 -20.77 14.43
CA GLY A 109 7.34 -20.34 15.74
C GLY A 109 8.09 -19.00 15.76
N ALA A 110 7.96 -18.17 14.72
CA ALA A 110 8.59 -16.86 14.65
C ALA A 110 7.75 -15.86 13.85
N PHE A 111 8.05 -14.57 14.00
CA PHE A 111 7.52 -13.54 13.12
C PHE A 111 8.38 -13.41 11.88
N LEU A 112 7.75 -13.11 10.75
CA LEU A 112 8.39 -12.64 9.54
C LEU A 112 7.91 -11.21 9.31
N ILE A 113 8.85 -10.28 9.22
CA ILE A 113 8.55 -8.86 9.11
C ILE A 113 9.16 -8.26 7.85
N THR A 114 8.47 -7.28 7.27
CA THR A 114 9.03 -6.37 6.27
C THR A 114 9.54 -5.12 6.96
N HIS A 115 10.70 -4.64 6.54
CA HIS A 115 11.38 -3.50 7.16
C HIS A 115 12.43 -2.91 6.19
N ARG A 116 13.28 -1.99 6.66
CA ARG A 116 14.42 -1.49 5.89
C ARG A 116 15.74 -2.08 6.37
N ASP A 117 16.72 -2.10 5.48
CA ASP A 117 18.12 -2.37 5.80
C ASP A 117 18.89 -1.07 6.11
N ALA A 118 20.14 -1.18 6.56
CA ALA A 118 21.00 -0.05 6.90
C ALA A 118 21.27 0.91 5.72
N ASP A 119 21.18 0.41 4.48
CA ASP A 119 21.28 1.22 3.26
C ASP A 119 19.93 1.79 2.80
N ARG A 120 18.89 1.63 3.63
CA ARG A 120 17.48 2.02 3.41
C ARG A 120 16.76 1.22 2.32
N SER A 121 17.40 0.21 1.72
CA SER A 121 16.70 -0.74 0.84
C SER A 121 15.73 -1.60 1.66
N GLY A 122 14.73 -2.19 1.01
CA GLY A 122 13.78 -3.05 1.69
C GLY A 122 14.42 -4.38 2.08
N ALA A 123 13.98 -4.92 3.20
CA ALA A 123 14.42 -6.21 3.72
C ALA A 123 13.28 -7.00 4.37
N VAL A 124 13.48 -8.31 4.46
CA VAL A 124 12.63 -9.23 5.21
C VAL A 124 13.48 -9.95 6.25
N SER A 125 13.01 -10.00 7.49
CA SER A 125 13.68 -10.73 8.57
C SER A 125 12.73 -11.65 9.32
N ARG A 126 13.26 -12.79 9.76
CA ARG A 126 12.66 -13.68 10.75
C ARG A 126 13.06 -13.25 12.15
N ILE A 127 12.08 -13.04 13.03
CA ILE A 127 12.24 -12.61 14.41
C ILE A 127 11.73 -13.73 15.33
N GLY A 128 12.62 -14.35 16.09
CA GLY A 128 12.25 -15.32 17.12
C GLY A 128 11.56 -14.65 18.31
N LEU A 129 10.76 -15.43 19.06
CA LEU A 129 10.14 -14.99 20.31
C LEU A 129 11.18 -14.56 21.38
N ASP A 130 12.41 -15.04 21.27
CA ASP A 130 13.57 -14.66 22.07
C ASP A 130 14.29 -13.39 21.56
N GLY A 131 13.75 -12.76 20.53
CA GLY A 131 14.32 -11.60 19.85
C GLY A 131 15.46 -11.92 18.88
N SER A 132 15.79 -13.19 18.62
CA SER A 132 16.76 -13.55 17.59
C SER A 132 16.33 -13.01 16.22
N VAL A 133 17.27 -12.47 15.44
CA VAL A 133 17.00 -11.87 14.11
C VAL A 133 17.78 -12.62 13.06
N THR A 134 17.09 -13.10 12.02
CA THR A 134 17.71 -13.71 10.84
C THR A 134 17.17 -13.03 9.59
N LYS A 135 18.04 -12.34 8.87
CA LYS A 135 17.73 -11.65 7.63
C LYS A 135 17.54 -12.66 6.50
N LEU A 136 16.42 -12.58 5.79
CA LEU A 136 16.03 -13.52 4.74
C LEU A 136 16.18 -12.92 3.33
N LEU A 137 15.78 -11.67 3.15
CA LEU A 137 15.88 -10.94 1.89
C LEU A 137 16.40 -9.52 2.14
N THR A 138 17.18 -8.99 1.20
CA THR A 138 17.65 -7.58 1.21
C THR A 138 17.71 -6.98 -0.19
N GLY A 139 17.99 -5.67 -0.30
CA GLY A 139 18.36 -5.05 -1.56
C GLY A 139 17.19 -4.69 -2.47
N PHE A 140 16.00 -4.49 -1.92
CA PHE A 140 14.88 -3.87 -2.65
C PHE A 140 15.12 -2.35 -2.74
N LEU A 141 15.75 -1.93 -3.84
CA LEU A 141 16.23 -0.55 -4.00
C LEU A 141 15.12 0.50 -4.04
N ASP A 142 13.95 0.16 -4.60
CA ASP A 142 12.80 1.06 -4.65
C ASP A 142 12.38 1.53 -3.25
N SER A 143 12.59 0.68 -2.24
CA SER A 143 12.27 1.04 -0.89
C SER A 143 13.13 2.16 -0.34
N GLN A 144 14.25 2.55 -0.97
CA GLN A 144 15.01 3.76 -0.55
C GLN A 144 14.21 5.07 -0.69
N SER A 145 13.06 5.01 -1.35
CA SER A 145 12.07 6.08 -1.44
C SER A 145 11.06 6.06 -0.27
N GLU A 146 9.98 6.81 -0.42
CA GLU A 146 8.85 6.86 0.52
C GLU A 146 8.08 5.53 0.61
N HIS A 147 7.97 4.76 -0.48
CA HIS A 147 7.31 3.46 -0.45
C HIS A 147 8.25 2.42 0.12
N GLN A 148 7.74 1.56 0.99
CA GLN A 148 8.49 0.47 1.61
C GLN A 148 8.00 -0.89 1.10
N LEU A 149 8.65 -1.97 1.52
CA LEU A 149 8.02 -3.29 1.49
C LEU A 149 6.80 -3.25 2.43
N ASN A 150 5.64 -3.68 1.95
CA ASN A 150 4.38 -3.58 2.68
C ASN A 150 4.01 -4.92 3.35
N ASP A 151 2.87 -5.53 3.02
CA ASP A 151 2.41 -6.80 3.59
C ASP A 151 3.31 -7.99 3.21
N ILE A 152 3.34 -8.97 4.11
CA ILE A 152 3.95 -10.29 3.93
C ILE A 152 2.98 -11.34 4.46
N ARG A 153 2.68 -12.37 3.65
CA ARG A 153 1.72 -13.42 4.00
C ARG A 153 2.23 -14.80 3.67
N VAL A 154 1.76 -15.78 4.43
CA VAL A 154 1.85 -17.19 4.06
C VAL A 154 0.67 -17.50 3.14
N GLY A 155 0.95 -17.93 1.92
CA GLY A 155 -0.05 -18.35 0.95
C GLY A 155 -0.61 -19.75 1.27
N PRO A 156 -1.72 -20.14 0.60
CA PRO A 156 -2.34 -21.46 0.78
C PRO A 156 -1.45 -22.63 0.34
N ASP A 157 -0.40 -22.34 -0.43
CA ASP A 157 0.62 -23.29 -0.87
C ASP A 157 1.80 -23.41 0.12
N GLY A 158 1.78 -22.68 1.22
CA GLY A 158 2.84 -22.65 2.24
C GLY A 158 4.05 -21.79 1.87
N LEU A 159 4.03 -21.09 0.73
CA LEU A 159 5.06 -20.13 0.35
C LEU A 159 4.77 -18.75 0.95
N LEU A 160 5.79 -17.90 1.00
CA LEU A 160 5.62 -16.52 1.40
C LEU A 160 5.39 -15.62 0.20
N TYR A 161 4.51 -14.65 0.38
CA TYR A 161 4.21 -13.62 -0.59
C TYR A 161 4.49 -12.25 0.02
N LEU A 162 5.13 -11.39 -0.75
CA LEU A 162 5.65 -10.10 -0.32
C LEU A 162 5.20 -9.01 -1.28
N THR A 163 4.74 -7.88 -0.77
CA THR A 163 4.31 -6.74 -1.57
C THR A 163 5.34 -5.61 -1.52
N ASN A 164 5.55 -4.94 -2.66
CA ASN A 164 6.51 -3.82 -2.77
C ASN A 164 5.94 -2.67 -3.63
N GLY A 165 6.06 -1.45 -3.12
CA GLY A 165 5.82 -0.24 -3.91
C GLY A 165 7.02 0.12 -4.81
N PRO A 166 6.79 0.81 -5.94
CA PRO A 166 7.81 1.43 -6.78
C PRO A 166 8.35 2.71 -6.15
N ALA A 167 9.54 3.12 -6.55
CA ALA A 167 10.19 4.26 -5.90
C ALA A 167 9.55 5.64 -6.13
N ALA A 168 8.71 5.78 -7.15
CA ALA A 168 8.19 7.06 -7.60
C ALA A 168 6.69 6.98 -7.85
N ASN A 169 5.99 8.09 -7.59
CA ASN A 169 4.55 8.22 -7.76
C ASN A 169 4.07 7.64 -9.10
N SER A 170 4.69 8.05 -10.21
CA SER A 170 4.27 7.73 -11.58
C SER A 170 5.43 7.35 -12.50
N GLY A 171 6.42 6.65 -11.94
CA GLY A 171 7.58 6.13 -12.66
C GLY A 171 8.69 7.15 -12.94
N VAL A 172 8.51 8.43 -12.59
CA VAL A 172 9.51 9.49 -12.76
C VAL A 172 9.85 10.08 -11.39
N VAL A 173 11.11 10.01 -11.00
CA VAL A 173 11.59 10.62 -9.75
C VAL A 173 11.54 12.15 -9.88
N GLY A 174 10.97 12.82 -8.89
CA GLY A 174 10.76 14.27 -8.89
C GLY A 174 11.10 14.96 -7.57
N LEU A 175 10.74 16.25 -7.50
CA LEU A 175 10.97 17.11 -6.34
C LEU A 175 10.27 16.62 -5.06
N ASP A 176 9.17 15.91 -5.22
CA ASP A 176 8.41 15.29 -4.14
C ASP A 176 9.24 14.25 -3.36
N LEU A 177 10.30 13.72 -3.98
CA LEU A 177 11.21 12.75 -3.38
C LEU A 177 12.54 13.37 -2.92
N ALA A 178 12.68 14.71 -2.89
CA ALA A 178 13.95 15.38 -2.56
C ALA A 178 14.63 14.89 -1.27
N PRO A 179 13.91 14.64 -0.14
CA PRO A 179 14.54 14.09 1.07
C PRO A 179 15.16 12.71 0.85
N PHE A 180 14.51 11.85 0.05
CA PHE A 180 14.98 10.50 -0.24
C PHE A 180 16.15 10.52 -1.23
N ILE A 181 16.05 11.32 -2.29
CA ILE A 181 17.13 11.49 -3.28
C ILE A 181 18.41 12.02 -2.61
N SER A 182 18.27 12.95 -1.65
CA SER A 182 19.41 13.51 -0.92
C SER A 182 20.19 12.45 -0.13
N ARG A 183 19.50 11.41 0.36
CA ARG A 183 20.12 10.29 1.08
C ARG A 183 20.56 9.18 0.12
N SER A 184 19.79 8.92 -0.93
CA SER A 184 19.98 7.85 -1.91
C SER A 184 19.90 8.40 -3.34
N PRO A 185 20.97 9.04 -3.87
CA PRO A 185 20.92 9.73 -5.17
C PRO A 185 20.58 8.83 -6.37
N GLY A 186 20.81 7.52 -6.25
CA GLY A 186 20.49 6.53 -7.28
C GLY A 186 19.07 5.96 -7.23
N VAL A 187 18.24 6.40 -6.28
CA VAL A 187 16.85 5.92 -6.12
C VAL A 187 16.06 6.18 -7.39
N ARG A 188 15.34 5.15 -7.83
CA ARG A 188 14.53 5.14 -9.06
C ARG A 188 13.59 3.95 -9.02
N THR A 189 12.49 4.03 -9.77
CA THR A 189 11.66 2.85 -9.99
C THR A 189 12.45 1.80 -10.75
N THR A 190 12.37 0.53 -10.34
CA THR A 190 12.98 -0.58 -11.07
C THR A 190 11.93 -1.50 -11.71
N PRO A 191 12.09 -1.94 -12.98
CA PRO A 191 11.11 -2.78 -13.64
C PRO A 191 11.34 -4.28 -13.35
N CYS A 192 10.29 -5.09 -13.42
CA CYS A 192 10.35 -6.54 -13.17
C CYS A 192 10.82 -7.37 -14.37
N GLN A 193 10.77 -6.77 -15.55
CA GLN A 193 11.27 -7.31 -16.81
C GLN A 193 11.93 -6.19 -17.60
N ASP A 194 12.65 -6.54 -18.67
CA ASP A 194 13.19 -5.54 -19.57
C ASP A 194 12.04 -4.72 -20.17
N ILE A 195 12.18 -3.39 -20.12
CA ILE A 195 11.24 -2.46 -20.73
C ILE A 195 11.97 -1.52 -21.69
N VAL A 196 11.25 -1.09 -22.72
CA VAL A 196 11.72 -0.11 -23.70
C VAL A 196 11.02 1.21 -23.41
N LEU A 197 11.78 2.29 -23.24
CA LEU A 197 11.21 3.61 -22.92
C LEU A 197 10.89 4.40 -24.20
N THR A 198 9.84 5.22 -24.12
CA THR A 198 9.48 6.16 -25.20
C THR A 198 10.38 7.40 -25.25
N GLY A 199 11.24 7.60 -24.25
CA GLY A 199 12.15 8.73 -24.15
C GLY A 199 11.50 10.04 -23.68
N ARG A 200 10.32 9.97 -23.05
CA ARG A 200 9.66 11.12 -22.43
C ARG A 200 10.43 11.55 -21.17
N ASN A 201 10.82 12.81 -21.13
CA ASN A 201 11.55 13.42 -20.03
C ASN A 201 10.81 14.63 -19.48
N TYR A 202 10.85 14.79 -18.17
CA TYR A 202 10.11 15.81 -17.44
C TYR A 202 11.11 16.81 -16.85
N GLU A 203 10.93 18.08 -17.20
CA GLU A 203 11.83 19.17 -16.79
C GLU A 203 11.26 19.89 -15.56
N THR A 204 12.04 19.86 -14.47
CA THR A 204 11.69 20.46 -13.19
C THR A 204 12.89 21.22 -12.60
N PRO A 205 12.68 22.13 -11.63
CA PRO A 205 13.78 22.74 -10.90
C PRO A 205 14.78 21.72 -10.34
N ASP A 206 16.07 22.04 -10.33
CA ASP A 206 17.10 21.22 -9.71
C ASP A 206 17.35 21.65 -8.26
N PHE A 207 16.71 20.98 -7.32
CA PHE A 207 16.87 21.28 -5.88
C PHE A 207 18.28 21.01 -5.33
N ARG A 208 19.18 20.41 -6.13
CA ARG A 208 20.57 20.14 -5.74
C ARG A 208 21.48 21.34 -5.99
N THR A 209 21.02 22.35 -6.73
CA THR A 209 21.79 23.57 -7.02
C THR A 209 21.24 24.78 -6.28
N PRO A 210 22.06 25.83 -6.05
CA PRO A 210 21.59 27.07 -5.41
C PRO A 210 20.71 27.93 -6.31
N GLY A 211 20.72 27.71 -7.63
CA GLY A 211 20.03 28.53 -8.61
C GLY A 211 18.56 28.15 -8.73
N PRO A 212 17.60 29.01 -8.34
CA PRO A 212 16.17 28.68 -8.39
C PRO A 212 15.62 28.52 -9.83
N THR A 213 16.41 28.89 -10.83
CA THR A 213 16.11 28.77 -12.26
C THR A 213 16.85 27.61 -12.94
N ASP A 214 17.71 26.90 -12.22
CA ASP A 214 18.39 25.74 -12.78
C ASP A 214 17.36 24.62 -12.95
N LEU A 215 17.25 24.12 -14.18
CA LEU A 215 16.31 23.08 -14.54
C LEU A 215 17.07 21.80 -14.88
N VAL A 216 16.44 20.66 -14.58
CA VAL A 216 16.96 19.35 -14.93
C VAL A 216 15.86 18.49 -15.50
N ARG A 217 16.23 17.57 -16.40
CA ARG A 217 15.33 16.61 -17.02
C ARG A 217 15.49 15.22 -16.40
N THR A 218 14.38 14.59 -16.06
CA THR A 218 14.34 13.22 -15.55
C THR A 218 13.46 12.35 -16.44
N GLY A 219 13.98 11.21 -16.87
CA GLY A 219 13.23 10.17 -17.58
C GLY A 219 12.53 9.19 -16.63
N ALA A 220 11.56 8.44 -17.15
CA ALA A 220 10.95 7.36 -16.38
C ALA A 220 11.98 6.25 -16.07
N TYR A 221 11.89 5.63 -14.89
CA TYR A 221 12.82 4.59 -14.42
C TYR A 221 14.29 5.03 -14.33
N MET A 222 14.55 6.34 -14.33
CA MET A 222 15.90 6.92 -14.20
C MET A 222 16.06 7.63 -12.85
N PRO A 223 17.30 7.71 -12.31
CA PRO A 223 17.58 8.58 -11.17
C PRO A 223 17.29 10.06 -11.50
N PHE A 224 17.01 10.85 -10.46
CA PHE A 224 16.70 12.28 -10.61
C PHE A 224 17.78 13.03 -11.41
N GLY A 225 17.33 13.78 -12.42
CA GLY A 225 18.19 14.56 -13.30
C GLY A 225 18.90 13.76 -14.38
N THR A 226 18.50 12.51 -14.62
CA THR A 226 19.00 11.69 -15.73
C THR A 226 17.89 11.53 -16.78
N PRO A 227 18.04 12.08 -18.00
CA PRO A 227 17.09 11.87 -19.07
C PRO A 227 17.22 10.46 -19.66
N SER A 228 16.09 9.93 -20.12
CA SER A 228 16.00 8.73 -20.95
C SER A 228 15.98 9.07 -22.45
N THR A 229 16.29 8.11 -23.30
CA THR A 229 16.16 8.23 -24.76
C THR A 229 15.12 7.27 -25.32
N ALA A 230 14.53 7.62 -26.47
CA ALA A 230 13.56 6.75 -27.14
C ALA A 230 14.24 5.44 -27.59
N GLY A 231 13.61 4.31 -27.30
CA GLY A 231 14.16 2.98 -27.57
C GLY A 231 15.20 2.51 -26.54
N GLN A 232 15.45 3.28 -25.47
CA GLN A 232 16.33 2.86 -24.40
C GLN A 232 15.73 1.65 -23.66
N VAL A 233 16.53 0.58 -23.53
CA VAL A 233 16.17 -0.58 -22.73
C VAL A 233 16.58 -0.34 -21.27
N ILE A 234 15.65 -0.54 -20.34
CA ILE A 234 15.93 -0.61 -18.91
C ILE A 234 15.84 -2.08 -18.49
N PRO A 235 16.94 -2.68 -18.00
CA PRO A 235 16.94 -4.07 -17.57
C PRO A 235 16.01 -4.32 -16.39
N GLY A 236 15.31 -5.45 -16.42
CA GLY A 236 14.50 -5.95 -15.32
C GLY A 236 15.33 -6.44 -14.12
N THR A 237 14.70 -6.50 -12.95
CA THR A 237 15.26 -7.11 -11.73
C THR A 237 14.21 -7.95 -11.01
N ASN A 238 14.64 -9.00 -10.31
CA ASN A 238 13.77 -9.84 -9.48
C ASN A 238 13.42 -9.22 -8.11
N LYS A 239 13.89 -8.00 -7.82
CA LYS A 239 13.55 -7.18 -6.64
C LYS A 239 12.99 -5.82 -7.07
N CYS A 240 12.11 -5.86 -8.05
CA CYS A 240 11.54 -4.70 -8.72
C CYS A 240 10.54 -3.90 -7.86
N GLY A 241 10.23 -2.67 -8.28
CA GLY A 241 9.15 -1.88 -7.72
C GLY A 241 7.77 -2.30 -8.25
N GLY A 242 6.73 -2.09 -7.44
CA GLY A 242 5.34 -2.24 -7.87
C GLY A 242 4.96 -3.69 -8.17
N ALA A 243 5.30 -4.60 -7.26
CA ALA A 243 5.22 -6.04 -7.49
C ALA A 243 4.76 -6.82 -6.25
N ILE A 244 4.20 -7.99 -6.53
CA ILE A 244 3.99 -9.07 -5.57
C ILE A 244 5.05 -10.13 -5.89
N PHE A 245 5.79 -10.56 -4.87
CA PHE A 245 6.79 -11.62 -4.95
C PHE A 245 6.29 -12.88 -4.27
N GLN A 246 6.93 -14.00 -4.59
CA GLN A 246 6.76 -15.27 -3.91
C GLN A 246 8.12 -15.91 -3.64
N PHE A 247 8.29 -16.57 -2.49
CA PHE A 247 9.52 -17.31 -2.14
C PHE A 247 9.28 -18.38 -1.06
N ASP A 248 10.18 -19.36 -0.96
CA ASP A 248 10.24 -20.32 0.14
C ASP A 248 11.02 -19.69 1.32
N PRO A 249 10.44 -19.59 2.53
CA PRO A 249 11.15 -19.05 3.70
C PRO A 249 12.48 -19.74 4.03
N ASN A 250 12.64 -21.01 3.67
CA ASN A 250 13.86 -21.79 3.96
C ASN A 250 14.96 -21.57 2.92
N ASN A 251 14.65 -20.97 1.77
CA ASN A 251 15.60 -20.61 0.73
C ASN A 251 15.17 -19.32 0.02
N ALA A 252 14.99 -18.24 0.79
CA ALA A 252 14.32 -17.04 0.33
C ALA A 252 14.99 -16.41 -0.90
N GLU A 253 16.29 -16.09 -0.83
CA GLU A 253 17.04 -15.51 -1.96
C GLU A 253 17.08 -16.44 -3.18
N GLY A 254 17.24 -17.75 -2.96
CA GLY A 254 17.35 -18.73 -4.05
C GLY A 254 16.03 -19.04 -4.76
N THR A 255 14.89 -18.65 -4.19
CA THR A 255 13.55 -18.96 -4.71
C THR A 255 12.70 -17.72 -5.00
N LEU A 256 13.20 -16.51 -4.69
CA LEU A 256 12.49 -15.27 -4.93
C LEU A 256 12.15 -15.10 -6.41
N ARG A 257 10.85 -15.00 -6.70
CA ARG A 257 10.32 -14.72 -8.02
C ARG A 257 9.22 -13.67 -7.98
N VAL A 258 9.08 -12.93 -9.07
CA VAL A 258 7.95 -12.01 -9.29
C VAL A 258 6.71 -12.87 -9.56
N PHE A 259 5.66 -12.68 -8.77
CA PHE A 259 4.37 -13.35 -8.96
C PHE A 259 3.44 -12.54 -9.86
N ALA A 260 3.34 -11.22 -9.64
CA ALA A 260 2.61 -10.27 -10.49
C ALA A 260 3.23 -8.88 -10.34
N HIS A 261 3.05 -7.98 -11.31
CA HIS A 261 3.72 -6.67 -11.28
C HIS A 261 2.94 -5.56 -11.99
N GLY A 262 3.47 -4.33 -11.92
CA GLY A 262 2.83 -3.15 -12.50
C GLY A 262 1.79 -2.54 -11.59
N PHE A 263 1.96 -2.62 -10.27
CA PHE A 263 1.12 -1.95 -9.27
C PHE A 263 1.72 -0.60 -8.85
N ARG A 264 0.89 0.36 -8.42
CA ARG A 264 1.37 1.70 -8.01
C ARG A 264 1.84 1.68 -6.58
N ASN A 265 1.06 1.26 -5.60
CA ASN A 265 1.59 0.89 -4.28
C ASN A 265 0.70 -0.22 -3.74
N VAL A 266 1.12 -1.47 -3.94
CA VAL A 266 0.38 -2.64 -3.43
C VAL A 266 0.67 -2.78 -1.95
N LEU A 267 -0.35 -2.55 -1.12
CA LEU A 267 -0.23 -2.51 0.35
C LEU A 267 -0.45 -3.90 0.95
N GLY A 268 -1.62 -4.47 0.70
CA GLY A 268 -2.06 -5.72 1.31
C GLY A 268 -2.44 -6.78 0.29
N ILE A 269 -2.29 -8.05 0.67
CA ILE A 269 -2.78 -9.20 -0.10
C ILE A 269 -3.55 -10.18 0.80
N VAL A 270 -4.52 -10.88 0.21
CA VAL A 270 -5.26 -11.95 0.88
C VAL A 270 -5.75 -12.99 -0.15
N TRP A 271 -6.05 -14.19 0.32
CA TRP A 271 -6.75 -15.21 -0.46
C TRP A 271 -8.14 -15.44 0.10
N ASN A 272 -9.13 -15.57 -0.77
CA ASN A 272 -10.44 -16.07 -0.37
C ASN A 272 -10.44 -17.60 -0.21
N SER A 273 -11.56 -18.17 0.21
CA SER A 273 -11.72 -19.61 0.44
C SER A 273 -11.56 -20.46 -0.82
N ARG A 274 -11.63 -19.85 -2.01
CA ARG A 274 -11.42 -20.48 -3.32
C ARG A 274 -9.96 -20.44 -3.78
N GLY A 275 -9.07 -19.80 -3.01
CA GLY A 275 -7.67 -19.62 -3.36
C GLY A 275 -7.43 -18.50 -4.39
N GLU A 276 -8.41 -17.63 -4.62
CA GLU A 276 -8.21 -16.43 -5.43
C GLU A 276 -7.51 -15.36 -4.59
N MET A 277 -6.40 -14.83 -5.09
CA MET A 277 -5.68 -13.74 -4.44
C MET A 277 -6.30 -12.38 -4.80
N PHE A 278 -6.34 -11.48 -3.82
CA PHE A 278 -6.74 -10.08 -3.99
C PHE A 278 -5.69 -9.15 -3.40
N ALA A 279 -5.58 -7.95 -3.97
CA ALA A 279 -4.60 -6.95 -3.56
C ALA A 279 -5.24 -5.57 -3.46
N ALA A 280 -4.99 -4.88 -2.35
CA ALA A 280 -5.35 -3.48 -2.16
C ALA A 280 -4.18 -2.58 -2.59
N VAL A 281 -4.46 -1.57 -3.42
CA VAL A 281 -3.45 -0.77 -4.12
C VAL A 281 -3.84 0.70 -4.07
N ASN A 282 -2.93 1.55 -3.59
CA ASN A 282 -3.11 3.00 -3.73
C ASN A 282 -2.78 3.40 -5.18
N GLY A 283 -3.61 4.26 -5.76
CA GLY A 283 -3.48 4.88 -7.08
C GLY A 283 -2.52 6.07 -7.08
N TYR A 284 -2.56 6.87 -8.14
CA TYR A 284 -1.62 7.99 -8.28
C TYR A 284 -2.02 9.24 -7.48
N ASP A 285 -1.00 10.06 -7.26
CA ASP A 285 -1.09 11.37 -6.63
C ASP A 285 -0.90 12.49 -7.66
N VAL A 286 -1.48 13.67 -7.39
CA VAL A 286 -1.26 14.90 -8.16
C VAL A 286 -0.01 15.62 -7.63
N ARG A 287 1.14 14.96 -7.75
CA ARG A 287 2.45 15.47 -7.33
C ARG A 287 3.62 14.90 -8.14
N GLY A 288 4.79 15.49 -7.93
CA GLY A 288 6.05 15.09 -8.55
C GLY A 288 6.21 15.60 -9.97
N SER A 289 7.18 15.05 -10.70
CA SER A 289 7.51 15.52 -12.06
C SER A 289 6.52 15.04 -13.13
N ARG A 290 5.77 13.97 -12.87
CA ARG A 290 4.72 13.44 -13.75
C ARG A 290 3.42 13.22 -12.94
N PRO A 291 2.76 14.28 -12.44
CA PRO A 291 1.55 14.14 -11.64
C PRO A 291 0.43 13.53 -12.47
N VAL A 292 -0.40 12.70 -11.84
CA VAL A 292 -1.55 12.04 -12.48
C VAL A 292 -2.79 12.36 -11.67
N ASN A 293 -3.82 12.89 -12.32
CA ASN A 293 -5.13 13.13 -11.73
C ASN A 293 -5.96 11.85 -11.83
N ASP A 294 -5.58 10.83 -11.05
CA ASP A 294 -6.33 9.57 -11.00
C ASP A 294 -7.73 9.80 -10.43
N GLU A 295 -8.65 8.90 -10.76
CA GLU A 295 -10.05 8.97 -10.31
C GLU A 295 -10.32 8.05 -9.11
N PHE A 296 -9.48 7.03 -8.91
CA PHE A 296 -9.69 5.99 -7.90
C PHE A 296 -8.39 5.49 -7.27
N ASP A 297 -8.51 4.87 -6.10
CA ASP A 297 -7.63 3.79 -5.65
C ASP A 297 -8.30 2.43 -5.97
N ALA A 298 -7.57 1.31 -5.94
CA ALA A 298 -8.11 0.04 -6.43
C ALA A 298 -7.88 -1.16 -5.50
N THR A 299 -8.83 -2.08 -5.52
CA THR A 299 -8.62 -3.47 -5.15
C THR A 299 -8.71 -4.35 -6.39
N TYR A 300 -7.71 -5.20 -6.60
CA TYR A 300 -7.63 -6.11 -7.74
C TYR A 300 -7.77 -7.57 -7.33
N ARG A 301 -8.37 -8.38 -8.20
CA ARG A 301 -8.08 -9.81 -8.26
C ARG A 301 -6.69 -9.99 -8.88
N VAL A 302 -5.83 -10.75 -8.20
CA VAL A 302 -4.45 -10.98 -8.64
C VAL A 302 -4.36 -12.23 -9.52
N ARG A 303 -3.76 -12.08 -10.70
CA ARG A 303 -3.42 -13.19 -11.61
C ARG A 303 -1.90 -13.31 -11.75
N GLU A 304 -1.38 -14.51 -11.56
CA GLU A 304 0.04 -14.80 -11.75
C GLU A 304 0.51 -14.38 -13.15
N GLY A 305 1.67 -13.72 -13.21
CA GLY A 305 2.29 -13.22 -14.43
C GLY A 305 1.62 -12.00 -15.06
N ALA A 306 0.51 -11.48 -14.50
CA ALA A 306 -0.17 -10.32 -15.06
C ALA A 306 0.59 -9.01 -14.77
N TRP A 307 0.53 -8.10 -15.74
CA TRP A 307 0.96 -6.72 -15.60
C TRP A 307 -0.25 -5.80 -15.39
N TYR A 308 -0.22 -5.01 -14.31
CA TYR A 308 -1.31 -4.12 -13.88
C TYR A 308 -1.11 -2.67 -14.36
N GLY A 309 -0.22 -2.45 -15.32
CA GLY A 309 -0.22 -1.24 -16.14
C GLY A 309 0.62 -0.07 -15.64
N VAL A 310 1.05 -0.04 -14.38
CA VAL A 310 1.89 1.08 -13.89
C VAL A 310 3.23 1.14 -14.63
N PRO A 311 3.67 2.34 -15.07
CA PRO A 311 3.15 3.66 -14.72
C PRO A 311 2.21 4.29 -15.76
N ASP A 312 1.66 3.51 -16.69
CA ASP A 312 0.98 4.01 -17.89
C ASP A 312 -0.54 3.82 -17.88
N TYR A 313 -1.09 3.12 -16.89
CA TYR A 313 -2.52 2.94 -16.69
C TYR A 313 -2.95 3.38 -15.29
N SER A 314 -4.17 3.93 -15.17
CA SER A 314 -4.81 4.35 -13.92
C SER A 314 -5.11 3.17 -12.98
N ALA A 315 -5.57 3.47 -11.76
CA ALA A 315 -6.10 2.45 -10.85
C ALA A 315 -7.30 1.66 -11.43
N ALA A 316 -8.07 2.25 -12.34
CA ALA A 316 -9.14 1.56 -13.07
C ALA A 316 -8.63 0.75 -14.29
N LEU A 317 -7.31 0.65 -14.48
CA LEU A 317 -6.65 0.02 -15.62
C LEU A 317 -7.04 0.67 -16.96
N GLU A 318 -7.28 1.99 -16.95
CA GLU A 318 -7.52 2.81 -18.14
C GLU A 318 -6.23 3.53 -18.56
N PRO A 319 -5.99 3.74 -19.87
CA PRO A 319 -4.73 4.30 -20.34
C PRO A 319 -4.60 5.78 -19.95
N LEU A 320 -3.47 6.15 -19.33
CA LEU A 320 -3.21 7.53 -18.90
C LEU A 320 -3.06 8.54 -20.06
N THR A 321 -3.14 8.09 -21.31
CA THR A 321 -3.25 8.97 -22.49
C THR A 321 -4.59 9.70 -22.56
N GLU A 322 -5.60 9.27 -21.81
CA GLU A 322 -6.90 9.93 -21.79
C GLU A 322 -6.86 11.29 -21.09
N ALA A 323 -7.64 12.24 -21.60
CA ALA A 323 -7.58 13.63 -21.16
C ALA A 323 -7.93 13.82 -19.67
N LYS A 324 -8.84 13.01 -19.13
CA LYS A 324 -9.36 13.08 -17.75
C LYS A 324 -8.28 12.93 -16.67
N PHE A 325 -7.19 12.22 -16.99
CA PHE A 325 -6.09 11.98 -16.06
C PHE A 325 -5.08 13.13 -16.01
N ASN A 326 -5.20 14.14 -16.89
CA ASN A 326 -4.30 15.28 -16.85
C ASN A 326 -4.64 16.21 -15.69
N PRO A 327 -3.68 16.54 -14.82
CA PRO A 327 -3.88 17.56 -13.82
C PRO A 327 -3.90 18.97 -14.46
N PRO A 328 -4.33 20.01 -13.73
CA PRO A 328 -4.23 21.39 -14.19
C PRO A 328 -2.82 21.77 -14.68
N ASP A 329 -2.72 22.59 -15.73
CA ASP A 329 -1.44 22.93 -16.39
C ASP A 329 -0.36 23.46 -15.43
N ALA A 330 -0.80 24.22 -14.41
CA ALA A 330 0.07 24.80 -13.39
C ALA A 330 0.77 23.76 -12.51
N LEU A 331 0.25 22.53 -12.46
CA LEU A 331 0.84 21.42 -11.72
C LEU A 331 1.73 20.55 -12.62
N GLN A 332 1.70 20.74 -13.95
CA GLN A 332 2.44 19.91 -14.89
C GLN A 332 3.83 20.47 -15.20
N ALA A 333 4.82 19.57 -15.20
CA ALA A 333 6.17 19.84 -15.70
C ALA A 333 6.18 19.98 -17.24
N SER A 334 7.18 20.69 -17.77
CA SER A 334 7.44 20.69 -19.21
C SER A 334 7.96 19.33 -19.65
N VAL A 335 7.51 18.85 -20.82
CA VAL A 335 7.82 17.50 -21.31
C VAL A 335 8.66 17.57 -22.59
N PHE A 336 9.64 16.69 -22.72
CA PHE A 336 10.55 16.61 -23.87
C PHE A 336 10.72 15.17 -24.35
N ILE A 337 10.91 15.00 -25.66
CA ILE A 337 11.50 13.79 -26.26
C ILE A 337 12.74 14.25 -27.02
N GLY A 338 13.92 13.80 -26.58
CA GLY A 338 15.17 14.45 -26.95
C GLY A 338 15.15 15.93 -26.56
N ASP A 339 15.37 16.82 -27.52
CA ASP A 339 15.29 18.28 -27.32
C ASP A 339 13.96 18.90 -27.76
N ALA A 340 13.05 18.09 -28.33
CA ALA A 340 11.77 18.57 -28.80
C ALA A 340 10.75 18.65 -27.65
N MET A 341 10.29 19.86 -27.35
CA MET A 341 9.19 20.09 -26.41
C MET A 341 7.91 19.41 -26.90
N GLN A 342 7.21 18.76 -25.98
CA GLN A 342 5.94 18.09 -26.20
C GLN A 342 4.80 18.87 -25.54
N PRO A 343 3.55 18.68 -25.97
CA PRO A 343 2.40 19.14 -25.20
C PRO A 343 2.45 18.61 -23.77
N LYS A 344 2.06 19.46 -22.81
CA LYS A 344 1.82 19.09 -21.41
C LYS A 344 0.58 18.20 -21.31
N ALA A 345 0.81 16.93 -21.61
CA ALA A 345 -0.16 15.86 -21.52
C ALA A 345 0.54 14.59 -21.04
N LEU A 346 -0.19 13.81 -20.24
CA LEU A 346 0.18 12.45 -19.94
C LEU A 346 0.26 11.63 -21.23
N GLY A 347 1.20 10.71 -21.21
CA GLY A 347 1.45 9.79 -22.30
C GLY A 347 2.25 8.62 -21.77
N PHE A 348 2.29 7.55 -22.55
CA PHE A 348 3.03 6.36 -22.18
C PHE A 348 4.53 6.65 -22.11
N VAL A 349 5.15 6.23 -21.02
CA VAL A 349 6.61 6.28 -20.84
C VAL A 349 7.27 4.95 -21.24
N ILE A 350 6.49 3.88 -21.34
CA ILE A 350 6.91 2.57 -21.82
C ILE A 350 6.36 2.35 -23.24
N ASP A 351 7.24 1.92 -24.16
CA ASP A 351 6.82 1.30 -25.41
C ASP A 351 6.40 -0.14 -25.12
N GLN A 352 5.10 -0.33 -24.87
CA GLN A 352 4.53 -1.60 -24.41
C GLN A 352 4.73 -2.71 -25.44
N ALA A 353 4.57 -2.40 -26.73
CA ALA A 353 4.74 -3.37 -27.80
C ALA A 353 6.20 -3.85 -27.86
N ALA A 354 7.16 -2.92 -27.82
CA ALA A 354 8.58 -3.27 -27.80
C ALA A 354 9.02 -3.97 -26.50
N SER A 355 8.28 -3.74 -25.40
CA SER A 355 8.50 -4.38 -24.10
C SER A 355 7.79 -5.73 -23.94
N GLY A 356 6.98 -6.16 -24.91
CA GLY A 356 6.18 -7.39 -24.80
C GLY A 356 5.09 -7.32 -23.72
N LEU A 357 4.62 -6.12 -23.38
CA LEU A 357 3.55 -5.91 -22.41
C LEU A 357 2.19 -5.88 -23.09
N ALA A 358 1.24 -6.65 -22.57
CA ALA A 358 -0.14 -6.63 -23.02
C ALA A 358 -0.94 -5.50 -22.34
N VAL A 359 -2.03 -5.07 -22.96
CA VAL A 359 -2.99 -4.15 -22.32
C VAL A 359 -3.51 -4.80 -21.03
N PRO A 360 -3.52 -4.09 -19.88
CA PRO A 360 -4.06 -4.61 -18.64
C PRO A 360 -5.52 -5.05 -18.76
N ASP A 361 -5.86 -6.13 -18.06
CA ASP A 361 -7.18 -6.73 -18.08
C ASP A 361 -8.09 -6.05 -17.05
N GLN A 362 -8.94 -5.14 -17.51
CA GLN A 362 -9.87 -4.38 -16.65
C GLN A 362 -10.84 -5.27 -15.86
N THR A 363 -11.05 -6.53 -16.25
CA THR A 363 -11.89 -7.46 -15.49
C THR A 363 -11.28 -7.89 -14.16
N LEU A 364 -10.01 -7.55 -13.92
CA LEU A 364 -9.30 -7.80 -12.66
C LEU A 364 -9.62 -6.74 -11.60
N VAL A 365 -10.26 -5.62 -11.95
CA VAL A 365 -10.71 -4.61 -10.98
C VAL A 365 -11.93 -5.15 -10.23
N VAL A 366 -11.83 -5.25 -8.90
CA VAL A 366 -12.94 -5.70 -8.04
C VAL A 366 -13.37 -4.66 -7.02
N GLY A 367 -12.60 -3.58 -6.85
CA GLY A 367 -12.95 -2.43 -6.02
C GLY A 367 -12.35 -1.15 -6.61
N LEU A 368 -13.17 -0.12 -6.78
CA LEU A 368 -12.81 1.24 -7.17
C LEU A 368 -13.13 2.15 -5.99
N HIS A 369 -12.10 2.39 -5.19
CA HIS A 369 -12.17 3.20 -3.99
C HIS A 369 -12.04 4.68 -4.35
N GLU A 370 -12.63 5.57 -3.55
CA GLU A 370 -12.43 7.01 -3.75
C GLU A 370 -10.93 7.33 -3.80
N VAL A 371 -10.52 8.18 -4.75
CA VAL A 371 -9.10 8.56 -4.89
C VAL A 371 -8.54 9.07 -3.57
N ASN A 372 -7.36 8.55 -3.21
CA ASN A 372 -6.64 8.80 -1.96
C ASN A 372 -7.32 8.28 -0.69
N SER A 373 -8.37 7.45 -0.76
CA SER A 373 -8.87 6.73 0.42
C SER A 373 -7.83 5.77 1.01
N SER A 374 -6.80 5.43 0.24
CA SER A 374 -5.64 4.65 0.65
C SER A 374 -6.01 3.25 1.15
N PRO A 375 -6.59 2.38 0.28
CA PRO A 375 -6.87 0.99 0.62
C PRO A 375 -5.56 0.30 1.02
N SER A 376 -5.52 -0.20 2.24
CA SER A 376 -4.31 -0.67 2.92
C SER A 376 -4.34 -2.18 3.12
N LEU A 377 -4.22 -2.71 4.35
CA LEU A 377 -4.33 -4.15 4.55
C LEU A 377 -5.79 -4.60 4.57
N LEU A 378 -6.02 -5.77 4.01
CA LEU A 378 -7.33 -6.39 3.82
C LEU A 378 -7.33 -7.82 4.36
N ASP A 379 -8.54 -8.31 4.62
CA ASP A 379 -8.80 -9.70 4.98
C ASP A 379 -10.14 -10.20 4.43
N VAL A 380 -10.38 -11.50 4.52
CA VAL A 380 -11.59 -12.17 4.04
C VAL A 380 -12.42 -12.62 5.24
N ALA A 381 -13.71 -12.27 5.25
CA ALA A 381 -14.59 -12.64 6.35
C ALA A 381 -14.79 -14.17 6.43
N PRO A 382 -14.68 -14.77 7.63
CA PRO A 382 -14.82 -16.20 7.83
C PRO A 382 -16.27 -16.66 7.70
N ALA A 383 -16.48 -17.97 7.61
CA ALA A 383 -17.83 -18.57 7.52
C ALA A 383 -18.75 -18.19 8.70
N SER A 384 -18.19 -17.85 9.87
CA SER A 384 -18.96 -17.37 11.03
C SER A 384 -19.63 -16.01 10.83
N TRP A 385 -19.28 -15.28 9.76
CA TRP A 385 -19.87 -13.98 9.42
C TRP A 385 -21.09 -14.07 8.48
N GLY A 386 -21.67 -15.27 8.35
CA GLY A 386 -22.98 -15.45 7.72
C GLY A 386 -22.99 -14.95 6.27
N ALA A 387 -23.88 -14.02 5.94
CA ALA A 387 -24.00 -13.48 4.59
C ALA A 387 -22.74 -12.75 4.08
N PHE A 388 -21.87 -12.27 4.98
CA PHE A 388 -20.61 -11.64 4.58
C PHE A 388 -19.46 -12.63 4.40
N ALA A 389 -19.66 -13.94 4.64
CA ALA A 389 -18.61 -14.93 4.47
C ALA A 389 -18.00 -14.88 3.05
N ASP A 390 -16.68 -15.02 2.97
CA ASP A 390 -15.87 -14.93 1.73
C ASP A 390 -15.82 -13.52 1.09
N GLN A 391 -16.45 -12.50 1.67
CA GLN A 391 -16.31 -11.10 1.23
C GLN A 391 -14.99 -10.49 1.71
N LEU A 392 -14.46 -9.57 0.89
CA LEU A 392 -13.25 -8.81 1.21
C LEU A 392 -13.60 -7.61 2.08
N PHE A 393 -12.85 -7.43 3.16
CA PHE A 393 -12.87 -6.24 3.99
C PHE A 393 -11.54 -5.51 3.87
N VAL A 394 -11.60 -4.24 3.52
CA VAL A 394 -10.43 -3.41 3.20
C VAL A 394 -10.39 -2.23 4.16
N ALA A 395 -9.26 -2.05 4.85
CA ALA A 395 -9.01 -0.85 5.62
C ALA A 395 -8.67 0.31 4.67
N GLU A 396 -9.37 1.43 4.77
CA GLU A 396 -9.04 2.66 4.06
C GLU A 396 -8.39 3.65 5.03
N TRP A 397 -7.07 3.76 4.93
CA TRP A 397 -6.25 4.52 5.88
C TRP A 397 -6.54 6.03 5.85
N GLY A 398 -7.02 6.50 4.70
CA GLY A 398 -7.47 7.85 4.44
C GLY A 398 -6.40 8.77 3.84
N ASP A 399 -6.83 9.95 3.43
CA ASP A 399 -6.01 10.84 2.61
C ASP A 399 -4.85 11.51 3.37
N LEU A 400 -3.92 12.06 2.58
CA LEU A 400 -2.82 12.90 3.04
C LEU A 400 -2.84 14.26 2.36
N ALA A 401 -4.03 14.78 2.03
CA ALA A 401 -4.15 16.10 1.44
C ALA A 401 -3.60 17.18 2.41
N PRO A 402 -2.93 18.22 1.90
CA PRO A 402 -2.66 18.51 0.48
C PRO A 402 -1.40 17.84 -0.09
N GLY A 403 -0.69 17.01 0.69
CA GLY A 403 0.59 16.42 0.30
C GLY A 403 0.51 15.41 -0.85
N THR A 404 -0.57 14.63 -0.92
CA THR A 404 -0.84 13.67 -2.03
C THR A 404 -1.63 14.30 -3.17
N THR A 405 -2.56 15.20 -2.88
CA THR A 405 -3.25 15.96 -3.91
C THR A 405 -3.67 17.35 -3.39
N PRO A 406 -3.35 18.42 -4.13
CA PRO A 406 -3.82 19.75 -3.81
C PRO A 406 -5.25 20.02 -4.32
N LEU A 407 -5.87 19.05 -5.01
CA LEU A 407 -7.18 19.23 -5.68
C LEU A 407 -8.38 18.80 -4.83
N ARG A 408 -8.16 18.29 -3.61
CA ARG A 408 -9.23 17.78 -2.75
C ARG A 408 -9.78 18.84 -1.80
N ASP A 409 -11.10 18.82 -1.64
CA ASP A 409 -11.86 19.74 -0.78
C ASP A 409 -12.41 19.06 0.51
N GLY A 410 -12.22 17.75 0.66
CA GLY A 410 -12.71 16.98 1.81
C GLY A 410 -11.94 15.68 2.05
N PRO A 411 -12.16 15.03 3.21
CA PRO A 411 -11.49 13.78 3.56
C PRO A 411 -11.93 12.63 2.64
N ALA A 412 -11.04 11.67 2.39
CA ALA A 412 -11.37 10.36 1.78
C ALA A 412 -10.93 9.23 2.70
N GLY A 413 -11.66 8.12 2.69
CA GLY A 413 -11.33 6.92 3.48
C GLY A 413 -11.65 7.09 4.96
N PHE A 414 -10.69 6.74 5.84
CA PHE A 414 -10.86 6.71 7.30
C PHE A 414 -11.97 5.75 7.76
N GLN A 415 -12.06 4.60 7.10
CA GLN A 415 -13.14 3.63 7.27
C GLN A 415 -12.66 2.21 6.97
N VAL A 416 -13.53 1.23 7.22
CA VAL A 416 -13.42 -0.12 6.70
C VAL A 416 -14.58 -0.33 5.74
N VAL A 417 -14.26 -0.78 4.54
CA VAL A 417 -15.24 -1.07 3.47
C VAL A 417 -15.26 -2.56 3.17
N ARG A 418 -16.38 -3.04 2.64
CA ARG A 418 -16.52 -4.39 2.08
C ARG A 418 -16.68 -4.34 0.56
N LEU A 419 -16.18 -5.37 -0.12
CA LEU A 419 -16.40 -5.56 -1.56
C LEU A 419 -17.38 -6.69 -1.81
N THR A 420 -18.36 -6.44 -2.68
CA THR A 420 -19.43 -7.38 -3.03
C THR A 420 -19.27 -7.90 -4.44
N ALA A 421 -19.66 -9.16 -4.66
CA ALA A 421 -19.60 -9.75 -5.99
C ALA A 421 -20.53 -9.00 -6.96
N GLY A 422 -20.00 -8.63 -8.13
CA GLY A 422 -20.77 -7.98 -9.19
C GLY A 422 -20.85 -6.44 -9.09
N SER A 423 -20.24 -5.84 -8.06
CA SER A 423 -20.05 -4.39 -7.95
C SER A 423 -18.57 -4.08 -7.77
N THR A 424 -18.08 -3.02 -8.41
CA THR A 424 -16.76 -2.46 -8.12
C THR A 424 -16.83 -1.33 -7.09
N ALA A 425 -18.02 -0.91 -6.66
CA ALA A 425 -18.16 0.13 -5.65
C ALA A 425 -18.01 -0.47 -4.23
N PRO A 426 -17.00 -0.05 -3.44
CA PRO A 426 -16.89 -0.47 -2.05
C PRO A 426 -18.05 0.05 -1.22
N LEU A 427 -18.51 -0.77 -0.26
CA LEU A 427 -19.59 -0.40 0.65
C LEU A 427 -19.00 -0.15 2.05
N PRO A 428 -19.21 1.02 2.67
CA PRO A 428 -18.81 1.26 4.04
C PRO A 428 -19.39 0.20 4.98
N PHE A 429 -18.54 -0.32 5.87
CA PHE A 429 -18.94 -1.24 6.94
C PHE A 429 -18.68 -0.64 8.31
N LEU A 430 -17.63 0.15 8.47
CA LEU A 430 -17.31 0.82 9.72
C LEU A 430 -16.68 2.17 9.40
N LYS A 431 -17.27 3.25 9.91
CA LYS A 431 -16.81 4.62 9.66
C LYS A 431 -17.17 5.53 10.83
N ASN A 432 -16.67 6.76 10.82
CA ASN A 432 -17.15 7.78 11.76
C ASN A 432 -18.50 8.36 11.28
N VAL A 433 -19.31 8.85 12.22
CA VAL A 433 -20.59 9.56 11.93
C VAL A 433 -20.34 10.80 11.06
N SER A 434 -19.24 11.52 11.33
CA SER A 434 -18.76 12.61 10.49
C SER A 434 -17.58 12.14 9.67
N ASP A 435 -17.46 12.65 8.44
CA ASP A 435 -16.38 12.24 7.55
C ASP A 435 -15.00 12.61 8.10
N GLY A 436 -14.01 11.78 7.81
CA GLY A 436 -12.62 11.99 8.22
C GLY A 436 -12.27 11.43 9.60
N PRO A 437 -11.03 11.73 10.08
CA PRO A 437 -10.51 11.19 11.32
C PRO A 437 -11.15 11.84 12.55
N ALA A 438 -11.42 11.04 13.59
CA ALA A 438 -12.08 11.50 14.81
C ALA A 438 -11.32 12.63 15.53
N SER A 439 -9.99 12.66 15.45
CA SER A 439 -9.17 13.74 16.01
C SER A 439 -9.47 15.12 15.42
N ARG A 440 -9.85 15.21 14.14
CA ARG A 440 -10.26 16.46 13.49
C ARG A 440 -11.67 16.91 13.90
N GLN A 441 -12.41 16.02 14.55
CA GLN A 441 -13.77 16.24 15.03
C GLN A 441 -13.81 16.53 16.55
N GLY A 442 -12.65 16.65 17.20
CA GLY A 442 -12.55 16.83 18.66
C GLY A 442 -12.82 15.57 19.46
N ALA A 443 -12.82 14.40 18.81
CA ALA A 443 -13.12 13.09 19.39
C ALA A 443 -11.91 12.14 19.34
N ALA A 444 -10.70 12.68 19.49
CA ALA A 444 -9.46 11.90 19.43
C ALA A 444 -9.50 10.70 20.38
N GLY A 445 -9.25 9.50 19.86
CA GLY A 445 -9.27 8.26 20.63
C GLY A 445 -10.67 7.71 20.95
N MET A 446 -11.73 8.37 20.47
CA MET A 446 -13.12 7.95 20.62
C MET A 446 -13.78 7.52 19.31
N GLY A 447 -13.03 7.56 18.20
CA GLY A 447 -13.46 7.13 16.87
C GLY A 447 -12.30 6.60 16.04
N ILE A 448 -12.54 6.40 14.74
CA ILE A 448 -11.55 5.93 13.78
C ILE A 448 -10.62 7.08 13.42
N GLU A 449 -9.31 6.82 13.43
CA GLU A 449 -8.31 7.81 13.02
C GLU A 449 -7.77 7.49 11.63
N ARG A 450 -7.06 6.37 11.46
CA ARG A 450 -6.49 5.92 10.18
C ARG A 450 -6.38 4.40 10.21
N PRO A 451 -7.45 3.65 9.88
CA PRO A 451 -7.43 2.20 9.96
C PRO A 451 -6.45 1.67 8.91
N TYR A 452 -5.40 0.99 9.35
CA TYR A 452 -4.36 0.51 8.44
C TYR A 452 -4.53 -0.97 8.08
N ALA A 453 -5.14 -1.75 8.99
CA ALA A 453 -5.35 -3.17 8.79
C ALA A 453 -6.70 -3.65 9.30
N VAL A 454 -7.28 -4.58 8.54
CA VAL A 454 -8.34 -5.48 8.96
C VAL A 454 -7.76 -6.90 9.03
N ARG A 455 -8.15 -7.66 10.05
CA ARG A 455 -7.83 -9.07 10.24
C ARG A 455 -9.06 -9.80 10.74
N PHE A 456 -9.15 -11.11 10.54
CA PHE A 456 -10.05 -11.95 11.32
C PHE A 456 -9.24 -12.90 12.21
N GLY A 457 -9.52 -12.88 13.50
CA GLY A 457 -8.85 -13.69 14.51
C GLY A 457 -9.33 -15.14 14.53
N PRO A 458 -8.62 -16.03 15.28
CA PRO A 458 -9.01 -17.43 15.43
C PRO A 458 -10.39 -17.67 16.05
N ASP A 459 -10.92 -16.70 16.79
CA ASP A 459 -12.27 -16.70 17.37
C ASP A 459 -13.35 -16.18 16.40
N GLY A 460 -12.94 -15.73 15.21
CA GLY A 460 -13.81 -15.17 14.19
C GLY A 460 -14.18 -13.70 14.41
N ALA A 461 -13.65 -13.03 15.44
CA ALA A 461 -13.76 -11.58 15.56
C ALA A 461 -12.89 -10.89 14.49
N MET A 462 -13.32 -9.71 14.06
CA MET A 462 -12.50 -8.82 13.23
C MET A 462 -11.61 -7.94 14.12
#